data_AF-A0A7S3GNN0-F1
#
_entry.id   AF-A0A7S3GNN0-F1
#
_cell.length_a   1.000
_cell.length_b   1.000
_cell.length_c   1.000
_cell.angle_alpha   90.00
_cell.angle_beta   90.00
_cell.angle_gamma   90.00
#
_symmetry.space_group_name_H-M   'P 1'
#
loop_
_entity.id
_entity.type
_entity.pdbx_description
1 polymer ?
#
loop_
_entity_poly.entity_id
_entity_poly.type
_entity_poly.pdbx_seq_one_letter_code
_entity_poly.pdbx_strand_id
1 'polypeptide(L)'
;EKTDVVAWIRSSAAKATWVTSHCWGAFMLCQAGLCDKKAVTTFPGYYKELSEAFPKIGSVIKDNRIVKDGNLVTSNGGVAAYEAANYVVMKHFGVNRAKTVATGLVFSADNYQAMVSAHDAQYVPTPTSSAVARSVALVVVPLVSNLLMAALA
;
A
#
# COMPACT_ATOMS: atom_id res chain seq x y z
N GLU A 1 23.86 3.48 2.75
CA GLU A 1 23.38 4.56 3.63
C GLU A 1 21.84 4.75 3.56
N LYS A 2 21.05 3.74 3.96
CA LYS A 2 19.56 3.83 4.06
C LYS A 2 18.96 2.95 5.18
N THR A 3 19.80 2.31 6.00
CA THR A 3 19.38 1.45 7.12
C THR A 3 18.48 2.19 8.12
N ASP A 4 18.71 3.48 8.30
CA ASP A 4 17.96 4.32 9.24
C ASP A 4 16.50 4.48 8.79
N VAL A 5 16.27 4.67 7.49
CA VAL A 5 14.92 4.76 6.92
C VAL A 5 14.19 3.42 7.05
N VAL A 6 14.87 2.30 6.77
CA VAL A 6 14.28 0.96 6.91
C VAL A 6 13.91 0.65 8.36
N ALA A 7 14.79 0.99 9.31
CA ALA A 7 14.53 0.84 10.74
C ALA A 7 13.37 1.73 11.21
N TRP A 8 13.31 2.97 10.70
CA TRP A 8 12.21 3.88 10.97
C TRP A 8 10.88 3.37 10.40
N ILE A 9 10.85 2.85 9.16
CA ILE A 9 9.66 2.23 8.57
C ILE A 9 9.18 1.06 9.43
N ARG A 10 10.08 0.16 9.82
CA ARG A 10 9.74 -0.99 10.67
C ARG A 10 9.14 -0.57 12.01
N SER A 11 9.78 0.38 12.70
CA SER A 11 9.32 0.86 14.00
C SER A 11 8.01 1.66 13.93
N SER A 12 7.80 2.41 12.83
CA SER A 12 6.55 3.13 12.58
C SER A 12 5.41 2.17 12.25
N ALA A 13 5.66 1.17 11.40
CA ALA A 13 4.69 0.15 11.03
C ALA A 13 4.17 -0.65 12.22
N ALA A 14 5.03 -0.94 13.22
CA ALA A 14 4.64 -1.62 14.45
C ALA A 14 3.57 -0.88 15.27
N LYS A 15 3.40 0.44 15.05
CA LYS A 15 2.43 1.30 15.74
C LYS A 15 1.28 1.75 14.83
N ALA A 16 1.33 1.40 13.55
CA ALA A 16 0.40 1.90 12.55
C ALA A 16 -0.84 1.00 12.43
N THR A 17 -2.03 1.61 12.37
CA THR A 17 -3.27 0.87 12.07
C THR A 17 -3.29 0.38 10.63
N TRP A 18 -2.74 1.16 9.70
CA TRP A 18 -2.63 0.83 8.28
C TRP A 18 -1.22 1.15 7.81
N VAL A 19 -0.63 0.21 7.07
CA VAL A 19 0.66 0.39 6.40
C VAL A 19 0.38 0.44 4.91
N THR A 20 0.85 1.49 4.23
CA THR A 20 0.63 1.64 2.79
C THR A 20 1.91 1.91 2.02
N SER A 21 1.99 1.38 0.80
CA SER A 21 3.00 1.80 -0.18
C SER A 21 2.40 1.97 -1.57
N HIS A 22 3.00 2.87 -2.34
CA HIS A 22 2.57 3.16 -3.70
C HIS A 22 3.75 3.04 -4.65
N CYS A 23 3.52 2.52 -5.86
CA CYS A 23 4.55 2.43 -6.87
C CYS A 23 5.73 1.58 -6.36
N TRP A 24 6.99 2.03 -6.54
CA TRP A 24 8.19 1.36 -6.00
C TRP A 24 8.30 1.35 -4.47
N GLY A 25 7.41 2.02 -3.74
CA GLY A 25 7.44 2.04 -2.27
C GLY A 25 7.36 0.66 -1.63
N ALA A 26 6.80 -0.33 -2.34
CA ALA A 26 6.73 -1.72 -1.89
C ALA A 26 8.14 -2.29 -1.57
N PHE A 27 9.17 -1.92 -2.33
CA PHE A 27 10.54 -2.38 -2.08
C PHE A 27 11.05 -1.96 -0.69
N MET A 28 10.71 -0.75 -0.23
CA MET A 28 11.09 -0.27 1.10
C MET A 28 10.32 -0.98 2.22
N LEU A 29 9.03 -1.29 2.01
CA LEU A 29 8.27 -2.08 2.98
C LEU A 29 8.80 -3.52 3.06
N CYS A 30 9.16 -4.12 1.93
CA CYS A 30 9.67 -5.48 1.90
C CYS A 30 11.08 -5.55 2.49
N GLN A 31 11.92 -4.54 2.26
CA GLN A 31 13.23 -4.42 2.93
C GLN A 31 13.08 -4.22 4.45
N ALA A 32 12.01 -3.59 4.92
CA ALA A 32 11.67 -3.51 6.34
C ALA A 32 11.13 -4.84 6.92
N GLY A 33 10.88 -5.85 6.08
CA GLY A 33 10.33 -7.16 6.47
C GLY A 33 8.81 -7.20 6.57
N LEU A 34 8.12 -6.17 6.05
CA LEU A 34 6.66 -6.02 6.22
C LEU A 34 5.85 -6.78 5.16
N CYS A 35 6.50 -7.26 4.09
CA CYS A 35 5.86 -8.02 3.02
C CYS A 35 5.94 -9.55 3.21
N ASP A 36 6.64 -10.04 4.24
CA ASP A 36 6.87 -11.46 4.46
C ASP A 36 5.52 -12.20 4.58
N LYS A 37 5.32 -13.21 3.71
CA LYS A 37 4.10 -14.02 3.60
C LYS A 37 2.83 -13.24 3.26
N LYS A 38 2.97 -12.03 2.71
CA LYS A 38 1.86 -11.17 2.29
C LYS A 38 1.70 -11.14 0.79
N ALA A 39 0.47 -10.91 0.34
CA ALA A 39 0.19 -10.50 -1.03
C ALA A 39 0.45 -9.00 -1.19
N VAL A 40 1.21 -8.61 -2.20
CA VAL A 40 1.54 -7.21 -2.50
C VAL A 40 1.50 -6.94 -4.00
N THR A 41 1.43 -5.66 -4.36
CA THR A 41 1.68 -5.18 -5.73
C THR A 41 2.71 -4.05 -5.71
N THR A 42 3.22 -3.66 -6.87
CA THR A 42 4.22 -2.59 -7.07
C THR A 42 4.01 -1.95 -8.44
N PHE A 43 4.87 -1.02 -8.82
CA PHE A 43 4.79 -0.36 -10.13
C PHE A 43 4.83 -1.36 -11.30
N PRO A 44 4.03 -1.16 -12.37
CA PRO A 44 4.09 -1.99 -13.56
C PRO A 44 5.52 -2.08 -14.12
N GLY A 45 5.94 -3.30 -14.46
CA GLY A 45 7.29 -3.58 -14.94
C GLY A 45 8.30 -3.95 -13.85
N TYR A 46 7.92 -3.93 -12.56
CA TYR A 46 8.82 -4.29 -11.44
C TYR A 46 8.35 -5.49 -10.61
N TYR A 47 7.34 -6.22 -11.10
CA TYR A 47 6.76 -7.34 -10.36
C TYR A 47 7.74 -8.50 -10.17
N LYS A 48 8.53 -8.81 -11.20
CA LYS A 48 9.50 -9.92 -11.17
C LYS A 48 10.66 -9.56 -10.25
N GLU A 49 11.17 -8.36 -10.38
CA GLU A 49 12.25 -7.76 -9.60
C GLU A 49 11.90 -7.72 -8.12
N LEU A 50 10.67 -7.33 -7.77
CA LEU A 50 10.21 -7.36 -6.38
C LEU A 50 10.18 -8.79 -5.83
N SER A 51 9.65 -9.74 -6.60
CA SER A 51 9.56 -11.15 -6.20
C SER A 51 10.94 -11.79 -6.03
N GLU A 52 11.89 -11.46 -6.89
CA GLU A 52 13.26 -11.99 -6.85
C GLU A 52 14.08 -11.39 -5.71
N ALA A 53 13.93 -10.08 -5.46
CA ALA A 53 14.63 -9.39 -4.38
C ALA A 53 14.14 -9.80 -2.98
N PHE A 54 12.87 -10.20 -2.86
CA PHE A 54 12.24 -10.52 -1.57
C PHE A 54 11.50 -11.87 -1.63
N PRO A 55 12.23 -13.01 -1.59
CA PRO A 55 11.67 -14.35 -1.77
C PRO A 55 10.71 -14.79 -0.65
N LYS A 56 10.61 -14.03 0.45
CA LYS A 56 9.66 -14.27 1.53
C LYS A 56 8.27 -13.70 1.27
N ILE A 57 8.09 -12.88 0.22
CA ILE A 57 6.76 -12.39 -0.19
C ILE A 57 5.86 -13.60 -0.48
N GLY A 58 4.58 -13.53 -0.05
CA GLY A 58 3.62 -14.60 -0.31
C GLY A 58 3.20 -14.65 -1.77
N SER A 59 2.84 -13.50 -2.34
CA SER A 59 2.53 -13.35 -3.77
C SER A 59 2.70 -11.92 -4.25
N VAL A 60 3.12 -11.76 -5.51
CA VAL A 60 3.15 -10.46 -6.20
C VAL A 60 2.04 -10.41 -7.24
N ILE A 61 1.04 -9.57 -7.01
CA ILE A 61 -0.16 -9.45 -7.86
C ILE A 61 0.07 -8.39 -8.94
N LYS A 62 -0.12 -8.78 -10.21
CA LYS A 62 0.16 -7.93 -11.38
C LYS A 62 -1.06 -7.17 -11.92
N ASP A 63 -2.23 -7.79 -11.83
CA ASP A 63 -3.44 -7.32 -12.53
C ASP A 63 -4.39 -6.50 -11.65
N ASN A 64 -3.94 -6.14 -10.43
CA ASN A 64 -4.73 -5.37 -9.49
C ASN A 64 -4.03 -4.06 -9.13
N ARG A 65 -4.77 -2.96 -9.26
CA ARG A 65 -4.31 -1.61 -8.93
C ARG A 65 -3.99 -1.45 -7.44
N ILE A 66 -4.77 -2.11 -6.60
CA ILE A 66 -4.67 -2.06 -5.14
C ILE A 66 -4.79 -3.50 -4.60
N VAL A 67 -3.84 -3.87 -3.75
CA VAL A 67 -3.82 -5.15 -3.02
C VAL A 67 -3.81 -4.86 -1.53
N LYS A 68 -4.71 -5.52 -0.81
CA LYS A 68 -4.82 -5.45 0.64
C LYS A 68 -4.65 -6.84 1.24
N ASP A 69 -3.78 -6.97 2.23
CA ASP A 69 -3.55 -8.19 3.01
C ASP A 69 -3.39 -7.81 4.49
N GLY A 70 -4.42 -8.09 5.29
CA GLY A 70 -4.52 -7.59 6.66
C GLY A 70 -4.54 -6.06 6.71
N ASN A 71 -3.57 -5.46 7.40
CA ASN A 71 -3.42 -4.00 7.51
C ASN A 71 -2.45 -3.40 6.47
N LEU A 72 -1.86 -4.22 5.60
CA LEU A 72 -0.97 -3.78 4.53
C LEU A 72 -1.78 -3.52 3.26
N VAL A 73 -1.64 -2.31 2.71
CA VAL A 73 -2.23 -1.91 1.43
C VAL A 73 -1.11 -1.49 0.49
N THR A 74 -1.04 -2.10 -0.69
CA THR A 74 -0.05 -1.74 -1.71
C THR A 74 -0.76 -1.38 -3.00
N SER A 75 -0.22 -0.43 -3.76
CA SER A 75 -0.77 -0.08 -5.07
C SER A 75 0.27 0.11 -6.14
N ASN A 76 -0.14 -0.11 -7.39
CA ASN A 76 0.74 -0.05 -8.55
C ASN A 76 1.11 1.38 -9.00
N GLY A 77 0.72 2.41 -8.23
CA GLY A 77 1.12 3.80 -8.44
C GLY A 77 0.19 4.57 -9.38
N GLY A 78 0.62 5.76 -9.82
CA GLY A 78 -0.23 6.67 -10.62
C GLY A 78 -1.53 7.00 -9.90
N VAL A 79 -2.67 6.89 -10.60
CA VAL A 79 -4.00 7.14 -10.01
C VAL A 79 -4.31 6.15 -8.87
N ALA A 80 -3.82 4.91 -8.96
CA ALA A 80 -4.03 3.89 -7.93
C ALA A 80 -3.37 4.24 -6.58
N ALA A 81 -2.38 5.14 -6.55
CA ALA A 81 -1.85 5.67 -5.30
C ALA A 81 -2.91 6.46 -4.53
N TYR A 82 -3.64 7.33 -5.23
CA TYR A 82 -4.72 8.11 -4.65
C TYR A 82 -5.93 7.25 -4.30
N GLU A 83 -6.26 6.26 -5.14
CA GLU A 83 -7.33 5.31 -4.86
C GLU A 83 -7.03 4.52 -3.57
N ALA A 84 -5.80 4.02 -3.40
CA ALA A 84 -5.37 3.31 -2.19
C ALA A 84 -5.31 4.21 -0.95
N ALA A 85 -4.83 5.46 -1.08
CA ALA A 85 -4.86 6.42 0.02
C ALA A 85 -6.30 6.73 0.46
N ASN A 86 -7.22 6.90 -0.50
CA ASN A 86 -8.63 7.16 -0.20
C ASN A 86 -9.35 5.92 0.35
N TYR A 87 -8.90 4.70 0.01
CA TYR A 87 -9.35 3.48 0.67
C TYR A 87 -9.05 3.53 2.19
N VAL A 88 -7.85 3.97 2.59
CA VAL A 88 -7.50 4.14 4.01
C VAL A 88 -8.38 5.22 4.66
N VAL A 89 -8.64 6.33 3.95
CA VAL A 89 -9.59 7.37 4.42
C VAL A 89 -10.97 6.76 4.66
N MET A 90 -11.47 5.94 3.73
CA MET A 90 -12.75 5.25 3.88
C MET A 90 -12.78 4.34 5.10
N LYS A 91 -11.70 3.58 5.34
CA LYS A 91 -11.60 2.68 6.50
C LYS A 91 -11.54 3.42 7.83
N HIS A 92 -10.96 4.61 7.86
CA HIS A 92 -10.77 5.36 9.10
C HIS A 92 -11.90 6.37 9.39
N PHE A 93 -12.35 7.09 8.37
CA PHE A 93 -13.31 8.20 8.50
C PHE A 93 -14.69 7.90 7.89
N GLY A 94 -14.88 6.69 7.35
CA GLY A 94 -16.14 6.23 6.78
C GLY A 94 -16.37 6.68 5.33
N VAL A 95 -17.41 6.09 4.74
CA VAL A 95 -17.74 6.23 3.31
C VAL A 95 -18.03 7.68 2.90
N ASN A 96 -18.71 8.46 3.75
CA ASN A 96 -19.06 9.84 3.41
C ASN A 96 -17.83 10.72 3.23
N ARG A 97 -16.82 10.58 4.11
CA ARG A 97 -15.56 11.32 3.97
C ARG A 97 -14.80 10.90 2.72
N ALA A 98 -14.74 9.59 2.44
CA ALA A 98 -14.08 9.08 1.24
C ALA A 98 -14.75 9.55 -0.05
N LYS A 99 -16.09 9.68 -0.07
CA LYS A 99 -16.83 10.29 -1.19
C LYS A 99 -16.45 11.75 -1.39
N THR A 100 -16.42 12.55 -0.33
CA THR A 100 -15.98 13.96 -0.41
C THR A 100 -14.57 14.08 -0.97
N VAL A 101 -13.64 13.24 -0.49
CA VAL A 101 -12.26 13.22 -1.00
C VAL A 101 -12.22 12.76 -2.46
N ALA A 102 -12.97 11.73 -2.84
CA ALA A 102 -13.04 11.25 -4.22
C ALA A 102 -13.58 12.34 -5.18
N THR A 103 -14.59 13.11 -4.76
CA THR A 103 -15.09 14.26 -5.52
C THR A 103 -14.01 15.33 -5.69
N GLY A 104 -13.28 15.65 -4.62
CA GLY A 104 -12.16 16.63 -4.69
C GLY A 104 -11.00 16.17 -5.57
N LEU A 105 -10.78 14.85 -5.67
CA LEU A 105 -9.78 14.24 -6.55
C LEU A 105 -10.31 13.99 -7.97
N VAL A 106 -11.55 14.39 -8.27
CA VAL A 106 -12.21 14.22 -9.57
C VAL A 106 -12.19 12.74 -10.03
N PHE A 107 -12.43 11.82 -9.10
CA PHE A 107 -12.51 10.40 -9.42
C PHE A 107 -13.69 10.13 -10.34
N SER A 108 -13.41 9.41 -11.43
CA SER A 108 -14.47 8.77 -12.21
C SER A 108 -15.15 7.65 -11.40
N ALA A 109 -16.27 7.14 -11.91
CA ALA A 109 -16.91 5.96 -11.34
C ALA A 109 -15.93 4.78 -11.25
N ASP A 110 -15.11 4.57 -12.28
CA ASP A 110 -14.12 3.50 -12.33
C ASP A 110 -13.04 3.65 -11.26
N ASN A 111 -12.57 4.87 -10.99
CA ASN A 111 -11.61 5.12 -9.93
C ASN A 111 -12.19 4.83 -8.54
N TYR A 112 -13.43 5.26 -8.32
CA TYR A 112 -14.15 4.97 -7.08
C TYR A 112 -14.39 3.46 -6.92
N GLN A 113 -14.73 2.75 -8.01
CA GLN A 113 -14.88 1.30 -8.00
C GLN A 113 -13.55 0.59 -7.71
N ALA A 114 -12.45 1.01 -8.31
CA ALA A 114 -11.12 0.45 -8.04
C ALA A 114 -10.73 0.60 -6.56
N MET A 115 -11.04 1.75 -5.95
CA MET A 115 -10.84 1.98 -4.51
C MET A 115 -11.63 0.98 -3.66
N VAL A 116 -12.93 0.78 -3.92
CA VAL A 116 -13.77 -0.09 -3.07
C VAL A 116 -13.59 -1.59 -3.35
N SER A 117 -13.09 -1.94 -4.54
CA SER A 117 -12.80 -3.31 -4.97
C SER A 117 -11.36 -3.75 -4.72
N ALA A 118 -10.59 -2.99 -3.93
CA ALA A 118 -9.22 -3.33 -3.54
C ALA A 118 -9.10 -4.83 -3.22
N HIS A 119 -8.18 -5.51 -3.90
CA HIS A 119 -8.07 -6.97 -3.85
C HIS A 119 -7.72 -7.41 -2.44
N ASP A 120 -8.68 -7.99 -1.73
CA ASP A 120 -8.47 -8.54 -0.40
C ASP A 120 -7.92 -9.96 -0.54
N ALA A 121 -6.60 -10.10 -0.37
CA ALA A 121 -5.90 -11.37 -0.58
C ALA A 121 -6.32 -12.48 0.38
N GLN A 122 -7.03 -12.14 1.46
CA GLN A 122 -7.54 -13.06 2.46
C GLN A 122 -9.08 -13.12 2.50
N TYR A 123 -9.79 -12.65 1.47
CA TYR A 123 -11.25 -12.51 1.52
C TYR A 123 -11.97 -13.83 1.87
N VAL A 124 -12.41 -13.91 3.13
CA VAL A 124 -13.50 -14.74 3.64
C VAL A 124 -14.43 -13.76 4.38
N PRO A 125 -15.72 -13.64 4.00
CA PRO A 125 -16.60 -12.64 4.62
C PRO A 125 -16.81 -12.97 6.12
N THR A 126 -16.53 -12.02 7.01
CA THR A 126 -16.85 -12.15 8.46
C THR A 126 -17.21 -10.78 9.06
N PRO A 127 -18.17 -10.69 10.01
CA PRO A 127 -18.79 -9.42 10.41
C PRO A 127 -17.88 -8.50 11.24
N THR A 128 -18.14 -7.21 11.09
CA THR A 128 -17.43 -6.08 11.70
C THR A 128 -17.50 -6.02 13.23
N SER A 129 -16.38 -5.72 13.89
CA SER A 129 -16.38 -5.13 15.24
C SER A 129 -15.70 -3.75 15.21
N SER A 130 -16.30 -2.79 15.93
CA SER A 130 -15.87 -1.40 16.02
C SER A 130 -14.97 -1.18 17.23
N ALA A 131 -13.66 -1.02 17.00
CA ALA A 131 -12.76 -0.43 17.98
C ALA A 131 -11.99 0.72 17.30
N VAL A 132 -12.20 1.94 17.78
CA VAL A 132 -11.52 3.14 17.28
C VAL A 132 -10.15 3.24 17.96
N ALA A 133 -9.09 2.85 17.26
CA ALA A 133 -7.71 3.12 17.67
C ALA A 133 -7.21 4.41 16.98
N ARG A 134 -6.44 5.23 17.69
CA ARG A 134 -5.74 6.40 17.13
C ARG A 134 -4.80 5.93 16.01
N SER A 135 -4.95 6.47 14.79
CA SER A 135 -4.22 6.01 13.61
C SER A 135 -3.17 7.01 13.13
N VAL A 136 -1.98 6.50 12.82
CA VAL A 136 -0.95 7.19 12.04
C VAL A 136 -0.91 6.51 10.66
N ALA A 137 -1.10 7.28 9.59
CA ALA A 137 -0.93 6.80 8.21
C ALA A 137 0.45 7.22 7.72
N LEU A 138 1.32 6.25 7.42
CA LEU A 138 2.61 6.50 6.80
C LEU A 138 2.48 6.33 5.29
N VAL A 139 2.63 7.42 4.54
CA VAL A 139 2.65 7.42 3.07
C VAL A 139 4.09 7.62 2.63
N VAL A 140 4.74 6.56 2.13
CA VAL A 140 6.06 6.67 1.50
C VAL A 140 5.87 6.89 0.02
N VAL A 141 6.08 8.14 -0.44
CA VAL A 141 6.17 8.50 -1.86
C VAL A 141 7.63 8.84 -2.15
N PRO A 142 8.35 8.05 -2.96
CA PRO A 142 9.68 8.46 -3.40
C PRO A 142 9.56 9.63 -4.38
N LEU A 143 10.19 10.77 -4.06
CA LEU A 143 10.45 11.82 -5.02
C LEU A 143 11.43 11.30 -6.10
N VAL A 144 11.16 11.73 -7.33
CA VAL A 144 11.69 11.24 -8.60
C VAL A 144 13.23 11.17 -8.71
N SER A 145 13.66 10.06 -9.31
CA SER A 145 14.73 9.89 -10.34
C SER A 145 16.23 9.87 -10.04
N ASN A 146 16.77 10.04 -8.83
CA ASN A 146 18.24 9.89 -8.61
C ASN A 146 18.68 8.77 -7.64
N LEU A 147 17.77 7.95 -7.13
CA LEU A 147 18.05 6.99 -6.05
C LEU A 147 18.28 5.54 -6.52
N LEU A 148 18.28 5.29 -7.84
CA LEU A 148 18.27 3.95 -8.42
C LEU A 148 19.67 3.28 -8.47
N MET A 149 20.74 4.05 -8.63
CA MET A 149 22.09 3.47 -8.80
C MET A 149 22.84 3.16 -7.50
N ALA A 150 22.36 3.67 -6.35
CA ALA A 150 23.05 3.49 -5.07
C ALA A 150 22.47 2.36 -4.19
N ALA A 151 21.41 1.67 -4.63
CA ALA A 151 20.75 0.60 -3.88
C ALA A 151 20.92 -0.80 -4.54
N LEU A 152 21.53 -0.84 -5.72
CA LEU A 152 21.90 -2.06 -6.44
C LEU A 152 23.43 -2.26 -6.53
N ALA A 153 24.19 -1.47 -5.76
CA ALA A 153 25.64 -1.58 -5.59
C ALA A 153 25.97 -1.95 -4.14
#